data_AF-A0AAW8C1U0-F1
#
_entry.id   AF-A0AAW8C1U0-F1
#
_cell.length_a   1.000
_cell.length_b   1.000
_cell.length_c   1.000
_cell.angle_alpha   90.00
_cell.angle_beta   90.00
_cell.angle_gamma   90.00
#
_symmetry.space_group_name_H-M   'P 1'
#
loop_
_entity.id
_entity.type
_entity.pdbx_description
1 polymer ?
#
loop_
_entity_poly.entity_id
_entity_poly.type
_entity_poly.pdbx_seq_one_letter_code
_entity_poly.pdbx_strand_id
1 'polypeptide(L)'
;MALPELDVARVQRWCAARVPEHARHQVRVECDIAPRHLTIVERRAPWREDYGPQWSSFPIARLRYTAAEKMWTLYWRDRNLRFHIYDVVAASPSIEDLLTEIDRDPTGIFWG
;
A
#
# COMPACT_ATOMS: atom_id res chain seq x y z
N MET A 1 -21.05 3.34 -2.64
CA MET A 1 -20.26 2.94 -3.83
C MET A 1 -19.05 2.17 -3.35
N ALA A 2 -18.84 0.98 -3.95
CA ALA A 2 -17.72 0.11 -3.69
C ALA A 2 -16.48 0.55 -4.50
N LEU A 3 -15.32 -0.02 -4.17
CA LEU A 3 -14.10 0.17 -4.95
C LEU A 3 -14.21 -0.49 -6.34
N PRO A 4 -13.56 0.06 -7.38
CA PRO A 4 -13.46 -0.61 -8.68
C PRO A 4 -12.70 -1.94 -8.56
N GLU A 5 -13.36 -3.07 -8.83
CA GLU A 5 -12.77 -4.41 -8.64
C GLU A 5 -11.48 -4.62 -9.46
N LEU A 6 -11.41 -4.04 -10.66
CA LEU A 6 -10.21 -4.11 -11.51
C LEU A 6 -9.01 -3.42 -10.85
N ASP A 7 -9.22 -2.26 -10.23
CA ASP A 7 -8.15 -1.54 -9.54
C ASP A 7 -7.70 -2.29 -8.28
N VAL A 8 -8.64 -2.88 -7.54
CA VAL A 8 -8.32 -3.74 -6.39
C VAL A 8 -7.42 -4.91 -6.83
N ALA A 9 -7.80 -5.60 -7.91
CA ALA A 9 -7.01 -6.72 -8.44
C ALA A 9 -5.62 -6.28 -8.93
N ARG A 10 -5.51 -5.10 -9.54
CA ARG A 10 -4.22 -4.51 -9.96
C ARG A 10 -3.30 -4.26 -8.78
N VAL A 11 -3.81 -3.63 -7.71
CA VAL A 11 -3.03 -3.37 -6.50
C VAL A 11 -2.59 -4.67 -5.83
N GLN A 12 -3.48 -5.67 -5.71
CA GLN A 12 -3.12 -6.97 -5.16
C GLN A 12 -2.01 -7.67 -5.95
N ARG A 13 -2.11 -7.66 -7.29
CA ARG A 13 -1.09 -8.23 -8.18
C ARG A 13 0.25 -7.50 -8.04
N TRP A 14 0.21 -6.17 -7.98
CA TRP A 14 1.39 -5.34 -7.79
C TRP A 14 2.08 -5.64 -6.45
N CYS A 15 1.33 -5.75 -5.36
CA CYS A 15 1.85 -6.12 -4.04
C CYS A 15 2.55 -7.49 -4.07
N ALA A 16 1.91 -8.50 -4.68
CA ALA A 16 2.46 -9.84 -4.77
C ALA A 16 3.73 -9.93 -5.63
N ALA A 17 3.85 -9.07 -6.65
CA ALA A 17 5.02 -9.00 -7.52
C ALA A 17 6.22 -8.30 -6.87
N ARG A 18 5.98 -7.43 -5.89
CA ARG A 18 7.03 -6.63 -5.22
C ARG A 18 8.00 -7.47 -4.40
N VAL A 19 7.55 -8.60 -3.85
CA VAL A 19 8.40 -9.47 -3.03
C VAL A 19 8.79 -10.75 -3.78
N PRO A 20 10.09 -10.99 -4.03
CA PRO A 20 10.59 -12.23 -4.61
C PRO A 20 10.17 -13.44 -3.79
N GLU A 21 9.88 -14.56 -4.44
CA GLU A 21 9.37 -15.78 -3.78
C GLU A 21 10.24 -16.23 -2.60
N HIS A 22 11.56 -16.21 -2.78
CA HIS A 22 12.50 -16.59 -1.73
C HIS A 22 12.45 -15.68 -0.50
N ALA A 23 11.98 -14.44 -0.60
CA ALA A 23 11.89 -13.49 0.52
C ALA A 23 10.50 -13.50 1.20
N ARG A 24 9.48 -14.12 0.57
CA ARG A 24 8.08 -14.12 1.06
C ARG A 24 7.87 -14.79 2.42
N HIS A 25 8.84 -15.58 2.87
CA HIS A 25 8.82 -16.19 4.20
C HIS A 25 9.27 -15.23 5.31
N GLN A 26 9.93 -14.12 4.97
CA GLN A 26 10.43 -13.11 5.91
C GLN A 26 9.66 -11.79 5.81
N VAL A 27 9.33 -11.36 4.59
CA VAL A 27 8.62 -10.11 4.33
C VAL A 27 7.56 -10.35 3.27
N ARG A 28 6.43 -9.66 3.36
CA ARG A 28 5.37 -9.66 2.35
C ARG A 28 4.90 -8.24 2.17
N VAL A 29 4.51 -7.90 0.95
CA VAL A 29 3.74 -6.70 0.67
C VAL A 29 2.34 -7.16 0.30
N GLU A 30 1.37 -6.65 1.02
CA GLU A 30 -0.03 -7.04 0.92
C GLU A 30 -0.91 -5.79 0.74
N CYS A 31 -2.17 -6.00 0.40
CA CYS A 31 -3.15 -4.95 0.22
C CYS A 31 -4.35 -5.21 1.13
N ASP A 32 -4.51 -4.38 2.16
CA ASP A 32 -5.69 -4.38 3.01
C ASP A 32 -6.82 -3.60 2.32
N ILE A 33 -7.94 -4.27 2.08
CA ILE A 33 -9.10 -3.72 1.37
C ILE A 33 -10.12 -3.20 2.38
N ALA A 34 -10.50 -1.93 2.26
CA ALA A 34 -11.59 -1.33 3.00
C ALA A 34 -12.67 -0.80 2.03
N PRO A 35 -13.87 -0.42 2.50
CA PRO A 35 -14.98 -0.04 1.60
C PRO A 35 -14.68 1.12 0.63
N ARG A 36 -13.73 2.02 0.97
CA ARG A 36 -13.42 3.23 0.19
C ARG A 36 -11.92 3.48 0.00
N HIS A 37 -11.07 2.60 0.49
CA HIS A 37 -9.63 2.75 0.35
C HIS A 37 -8.92 1.41 0.39
N LEU A 38 -7.76 1.38 -0.23
CA LEU A 38 -6.80 0.29 -0.17
C LEU A 38 -5.61 0.76 0.65
N THR A 39 -5.07 -0.09 1.52
CA THR A 39 -3.83 0.20 2.24
C THR A 39 -2.79 -0.83 1.84
N ILE A 40 -1.69 -0.37 1.26
CA ILE A 40 -0.52 -1.20 1.01
C ILE A 40 0.20 -1.36 2.35
N VAL A 41 0.43 -2.59 2.75
CA VAL A 41 1.05 -2.93 4.03
C VAL A 41 2.24 -3.84 3.80
N GLU A 42 3.33 -3.57 4.51
CA GLU A 42 4.43 -4.50 4.64
C GLU A 42 4.17 -5.37 5.88
N ARG A 43 4.21 -6.68 5.70
CA ARG A 43 4.12 -7.66 6.78
C ARG A 43 5.49 -8.30 6.95
N ARG A 44 6.04 -8.32 8.16
CA ARG A 44 7.31 -9.01 8.44
C ARG A 44 7.10 -10.15 9.41
N ALA A 45 7.72 -11.28 9.10
CA ALA A 45 7.81 -12.43 9.98
C ALA A 45 8.47 -12.02 11.31
N PRO A 46 8.11 -12.68 12.42
CA PRO A 46 8.72 -12.40 13.71
C PRO A 46 10.25 -12.60 13.65
N TRP A 47 11.01 -11.67 14.23
CA TRP A 47 12.47 -11.73 14.25
C TRP A 47 13.02 -12.79 15.23
N ARG A 48 12.20 -13.22 16.21
CA ARG A 48 12.48 -14.29 17.16
C ARG A 48 11.20 -15.05 17.52
N GLU A 49 11.32 -16.37 17.68
CA GLU A 49 10.22 -17.24 18.13
C GLU A 49 9.69 -16.86 19.52
N ASP A 50 10.54 -16.32 20.39
CA ASP A 50 10.17 -15.90 21.76
C ASP A 50 9.18 -14.72 21.83
N TYR A 51 9.09 -13.90 20.78
CA TYR A 51 8.19 -12.74 20.73
C TYR A 51 6.81 -13.07 20.13
N GLY A 52 6.55 -14.36 19.89
CA GLY A 52 5.29 -14.89 19.38
C GLY A 52 5.26 -15.02 17.85
N PRO A 53 4.37 -15.87 17.31
CA PRO A 53 4.33 -16.20 15.87
C PRO A 53 3.72 -15.08 15.01
N GLN A 54 3.41 -13.92 15.59
CA GLN A 54 2.62 -12.90 14.93
C GLN A 54 3.46 -12.11 13.93
N TRP A 55 2.96 -12.02 12.70
CA TRP A 55 3.53 -11.15 11.69
C TRP A 55 3.27 -9.69 12.05
N SER A 56 4.34 -8.91 12.14
CA SER A 56 4.21 -7.46 12.28
C SER A 56 3.62 -6.87 11.00
N SER A 57 2.90 -5.76 11.13
CA SER A 57 2.16 -5.14 10.03
C SER A 57 2.41 -3.65 10.03
N PHE A 58 2.91 -3.14 8.91
CA PHE A 58 3.37 -1.78 8.78
C PHE A 58 2.70 -1.13 7.57
N PRO A 59 1.86 -0.10 7.76
CA PRO A 59 1.23 0.57 6.63
C PRO A 59 2.27 1.37 5.86
N ILE A 60 2.26 1.24 4.53
CA ILE A 60 3.17 1.94 3.64
C ILE A 60 2.46 3.14 3.01
N ALA A 61 1.38 2.87 2.28
CA ALA A 61 0.63 3.85 1.53
C ALA A 61 -0.86 3.55 1.59
N ARG A 62 -1.68 4.59 1.50
CA ARG A 62 -3.15 4.44 1.37
C ARG A 62 -3.63 5.09 0.09
N LEU A 63 -4.41 4.33 -0.67
CA LEU A 63 -5.03 4.74 -1.92
C LEU A 63 -6.52 4.89 -1.62
N ARG A 64 -7.03 6.13 -1.63
CA ARG A 64 -8.45 6.40 -1.36
C ARG A 64 -9.19 6.66 -2.66
N TYR A 65 -10.33 6.01 -2.85
CA TYR A 65 -11.16 6.23 -4.03
C TYR A 65 -12.30 7.21 -3.74
N THR A 66 -12.39 8.26 -4.56
CA THR A 66 -13.51 9.21 -4.57
C THR A 66 -14.43 8.89 -5.73
N ALA A 67 -15.52 8.17 -5.46
CA ALA A 67 -16.40 7.64 -6.50
C ALA A 67 -17.16 8.72 -7.30
N ALA A 68 -17.38 9.90 -6.72
CA ALA A 68 -18.01 11.03 -7.42
C ALA A 68 -17.13 11.56 -8.57
N GLU A 69 -15.82 11.55 -8.37
CA GLU A 69 -14.83 12.04 -9.34
C GLU A 69 -14.18 10.90 -10.13
N LYS A 70 -14.39 9.65 -9.69
CA LYS A 70 -13.73 8.44 -10.20
C LYS A 70 -12.20 8.55 -10.15
N MET A 71 -11.69 9.14 -9.08
CA MET A 71 -10.26 9.36 -8.87
C MET A 71 -9.75 8.67 -7.62
N TRP A 72 -8.49 8.30 -7.66
CA TRP A 72 -7.70 7.81 -6.56
C TRP A 72 -6.78 8.90 -6.02
N THR A 73 -6.67 9.00 -4.71
CA THR A 73 -5.75 9.92 -4.03
C THR A 73 -4.76 9.11 -3.21
N LEU A 74 -3.47 9.42 -3.35
CA LEU A 74 -2.38 8.80 -2.59
C LEU A 74 -2.19 9.52 -1.24
N TYR A 75 -2.04 8.71 -0.19
CA TYR A 75 -1.71 9.16 1.14
C TYR A 75 -0.45 8.45 1.64
N TRP A 76 0.44 9.22 2.25
CA TRP A 76 1.62 8.72 2.94
C TRP A 76 1.38 8.66 4.45
N ARG A 77 2.16 7.84 5.14
CA ARG A 77 2.04 7.63 6.59
C ARG A 77 3.16 8.38 7.33
N ASP A 78 2.80 9.16 8.34
CA ASP A 78 3.78 9.76 9.24
C ASP A 78 4.32 8.79 10.31
N ARG A 79 5.30 9.25 11.10
CA ARG A 79 5.89 8.47 12.20
C ARG A 79 4.88 8.01 13.29
N ASN A 80 3.72 8.65 13.38
CA ASN A 80 2.65 8.33 14.35
C ASN A 80 1.57 7.45 13.72
N LEU A 81 1.84 6.86 12.55
CA LEU A 81 0.92 6.03 11.78
C LEU A 81 -0.33 6.76 11.27
N ARG A 82 -0.27 8.10 11.14
CA ARG A 82 -1.36 8.91 10.56
C ARG A 82 -1.15 9.10 9.07
N PHE A 83 -2.25 9.09 8.32
CA PHE A 83 -2.22 9.27 6.87
C PHE A 83 -2.43 10.73 6.48
N HIS A 84 -1.57 11.23 5.60
CA HIS A 84 -1.60 12.59 5.05
C HIS A 84 -1.64 12.50 3.52
N ILE A 85 -2.28 13.47 2.87
CA ILE A 85 -2.30 13.52 1.40
C ILE A 85 -0.85 13.66 0.91
N TYR A 86 -0.50 12.89 -0.11
CA TYR A 86 0.79 13.02 -0.78
C TYR A 86 0.64 14.00 -1.94
N ASP A 87 1.19 15.21 -1.79
CA ASP A 87 0.99 16.34 -2.71
C ASP A 87 1.89 16.33 -3.95
N VAL A 88 2.88 15.42 -4.02
CA VAL A 88 3.80 15.30 -5.16
C VAL A 88 3.10 14.73 -6.40
N VAL A 89 2.06 13.90 -6.23
CA VAL A 89 1.24 13.36 -7.32
C VAL A 89 -0.21 13.78 -7.14
N ALA A 90 -0.83 14.28 -8.21
CA ALA A 90 -2.24 14.61 -8.19
C ALA A 90 -3.11 13.34 -8.08
N ALA A 91 -4.37 13.53 -7.68
CA ALA A 91 -5.35 12.44 -7.76
C ALA A 91 -5.47 11.96 -9.22
N SER A 92 -5.48 10.64 -9.43
CA SER A 92 -5.50 10.04 -10.76
C SER A 92 -6.67 9.05 -10.91
N PRO A 93 -7.36 9.01 -12.07
CA PRO A 93 -8.29 7.92 -12.38
C PRO A 93 -7.58 6.58 -12.59
N SER A 94 -6.26 6.58 -12.85
CA SER A 94 -5.45 5.38 -13.04
C SER A 94 -4.70 5.04 -11.75
N ILE A 95 -5.03 3.90 -11.15
CA ILE A 95 -4.34 3.41 -9.95
C ILE A 95 -2.86 3.11 -10.21
N GLU A 96 -2.51 2.77 -11.46
CA GLU A 96 -1.15 2.41 -11.88
C GLU A 96 -0.18 3.59 -11.79
N ASP A 97 -0.66 4.82 -11.99
CA ASP A 97 0.15 6.03 -11.84
C ASP A 97 0.61 6.19 -10.39
N LEU A 98 -0.31 5.97 -9.45
CA LEU A 98 0.00 6.06 -8.01
C LEU A 98 0.89 4.91 -7.55
N LEU A 99 0.69 3.71 -8.10
CA LEU A 99 1.58 2.57 -7.82
C LEU A 99 2.99 2.81 -8.36
N THR A 100 3.12 3.43 -9.53
CA THR A 100 4.42 3.82 -10.11
C THR A 100 5.11 4.86 -9.24
N GLU A 101 4.36 5.84 -8.71
CA GLU A 101 4.91 6.84 -7.79
C GLU A 101 5.39 6.21 -6.48
N ILE A 102 4.61 5.30 -5.89
CA ILE A 102 5.03 4.53 -4.71
C ILE A 102 6.27 3.69 -4.99
N ASP A 103 6.40 3.13 -6.19
CA ASP A 103 7.54 2.31 -6.57
C ASP A 103 8.83 3.13 -6.72
N ARG A 104 8.74 4.28 -7.39
CA ARG A 104 9.85 5.21 -7.58
C ARG A 104 10.32 5.83 -6.27
N ASP A 105 9.38 6.09 -5.35
CA ASP A 105 9.59 6.67 -4.03
C ASP A 105 10.66 7.78 -4.00
N PRO A 106 10.47 8.86 -4.79
CA PRO A 106 11.50 9.89 -4.97
C PRO A 106 11.86 10.63 -3.68
N THR A 107 10.97 10.59 -2.69
CA THR A 107 11.16 11.21 -1.37
C THR A 107 11.66 10.23 -0.31
N GLY A 108 11.67 8.93 -0.59
CA GLY A 108 12.05 7.87 0.34
C GLY A 108 11.04 7.64 1.48
N ILE A 109 9.82 8.19 1.39
CA ILE A 109 8.85 8.15 2.50
C ILE A 109 8.08 6.83 2.55
N PHE A 110 8.04 6.08 1.45
CA PHE A 110 7.30 4.81 1.39
C PHE A 110 8.17 3.62 1.80
N TRP A 111 9.44 3.58 1.40
CA TRP A 111 10.34 2.43 1.61
C TRP A 111 11.65 2.76 2.36
N GLY A 112 11.85 4.01 2.78
CA GLY A 112 13.01 4.45 3.56
C GLY A 112 12.99 4.08 5.04
#